data_AF-A0A699WSQ0-F1
#
_entry.id   AF-A0A699WSQ0-F1
#
_cell.length_a   1.000
_cell.length_b   1.000
_cell.length_c   1.000
_cell.angle_alpha   90.00
_cell.angle_beta   90.00
_cell.angle_gamma   90.00
#
_symmetry.space_group_name_H-M   'P 1'
#
loop_
_entity.id
_entity.type
_entity.pdbx_description
1 polymer ?
#
loop_
_entity_poly.entity_id
_entity_poly.type
_entity_poly.pdbx_seq_one_letter_code
_entity_poly.pdbx_strand_id
1 'polypeptide(L)'
;SIEPANVAEALRDADWVSAMQKELDQFVRLKAIRLFLAYAAHKDFTVFQMDVKTSFLNEILEEEVYVGQPLGFVSKQYPDHVYALDKA
;
A
#
# COMPACT_ATOMS: atom_id res chain seq x y z
N SER A 1 14.19 8.84 12.06
CA SER A 1 13.89 10.26 12.27
C SER A 1 13.56 10.50 13.73
N ILE A 2 13.89 11.66 14.27
CA ILE A 2 13.64 12.05 15.68
C ILE A 2 12.28 12.75 15.73
N GLU A 3 11.50 12.50 16.77
CA GLU A 3 10.20 13.14 16.97
C GLU A 3 10.38 14.63 17.33
N PRO A 4 9.69 15.56 16.65
CA PRO A 4 9.87 16.99 16.86
C PRO A 4 9.21 17.39 18.19
N ALA A 5 9.87 18.27 18.94
CA ALA A 5 9.39 18.67 20.26
C ALA A 5 8.17 19.62 20.19
N ASN A 6 7.97 20.27 19.03
CA ASN A 6 6.87 21.20 18.79
C ASN A 6 6.52 21.31 17.29
N VAL A 7 5.37 21.95 17.02
CA VAL A 7 4.84 22.11 15.65
C VAL A 7 5.77 22.92 14.75
N ALA A 8 6.47 23.93 15.28
CA ALA A 8 7.36 24.76 14.48
C ALA A 8 8.60 23.98 14.00
N GLU A 9 9.09 23.03 14.80
CA GLU A 9 10.14 22.10 14.39
C GLU A 9 9.62 21.06 13.39
N ALA A 10 8.43 20.49 13.63
CA ALA A 10 7.81 19.53 12.72
C ALA A 10 7.58 20.12 11.31
N LEU A 11 7.21 21.40 11.23
CA LEU A 11 6.98 22.09 9.95
C LEU A 11 8.27 22.46 9.20
N ARG A 12 9.44 22.41 9.86
CA ARG A 12 10.74 22.64 9.22
C ARG A 12 11.36 21.35 8.67
N ASP A 13 10.89 20.20 9.12
CA ASP A 13 11.37 18.90 8.66
C ASP A 13 10.48 18.38 7.52
N ALA A 14 11.09 18.19 6.35
CA ALA A 14 10.39 17.74 5.15
C ALA A 14 9.78 16.34 5.30
N ASP A 15 10.41 15.44 6.06
CA ASP A 15 9.90 14.09 6.30
C ASP A 15 8.62 14.15 7.14
N TRP A 16 8.59 15.02 8.14
CA TRP A 16 7.41 15.24 8.99
C TRP A 16 6.27 15.92 8.23
N VAL A 17 6.57 16.93 7.42
CA VAL A 17 5.56 17.58 6.56
C VAL A 17 4.96 16.58 5.57
N SER A 18 5.81 15.76 4.94
CA SER A 18 5.36 14.71 4.02
C SER A 18 4.47 13.67 4.72
N ALA A 19 4.86 13.23 5.92
CA ALA A 19 4.07 12.30 6.71
C ALA A 19 2.69 12.87 7.08
N MET A 20 2.64 14.12 7.56
CA MET A 20 1.37 14.79 7.89
C MET A 20 0.47 14.94 6.65
N GLN A 21 1.06 15.32 5.51
CA GLN A 21 0.31 15.47 4.27
C GLN A 21 -0.29 14.14 3.80
N LYS A 22 0.46 13.04 3.95
CA LYS A 22 0.00 11.69 3.62
C LYS A 22 -1.17 11.23 4.49
N GLU A 23 -1.10 11.46 5.80
CA GLU A 23 -2.19 11.15 6.74
C GLU A 23 -3.46 11.95 6.40
N LEU A 24 -3.30 13.24 6.07
CA LEU A 24 -4.41 14.09 5.68
C LEU A 24 -5.07 13.60 4.38
N ASP A 25 -4.27 13.25 3.36
CA ASP A 25 -4.78 12.69 2.11
C ASP A 25 -5.54 11.38 2.34
N GLN A 26 -4.99 10.48 3.17
CA GLN A 26 -5.65 9.24 3.53
C GLN A 26 -7.02 9.48 4.19
N PHE A 27 -7.12 10.46 5.09
CA PHE A 27 -8.38 10.82 5.72
C PHE A 27 -9.41 11.37 4.73
N VAL A 28 -9.00 12.23 3.80
CA VAL A 28 -9.87 12.77 2.75
C VAL A 28 -10.37 11.66 1.84
N ARG A 29 -9.49 10.73 1.43
CA ARG A 29 -9.85 9.57 0.60
C ARG A 29 -10.86 8.66 1.30
N LEU A 30 -10.69 8.38 2.59
CA LEU A 30 -11.63 7.57 3.36
C LEU A 30 -13.02 8.22 3.44
N LYS A 31 -13.07 9.55 3.64
CA LYS A 31 -14.34 10.30 3.59
C LYS A 31 -15.02 10.20 2.23
N ALA A 32 -14.27 10.35 1.15
CA ALA A 32 -14.80 10.24 -0.21
C ALA A 32 -15.34 8.83 -0.50
N ILE A 33 -14.60 7.77 -0.12
CA ILE A 33 -15.05 6.38 -0.27
C ILE A 33 -16.35 6.14 0.51
N ARG A 34 -16.42 6.61 1.77
CA ARG A 34 -17.63 6.45 2.58
C ARG A 34 -18.84 7.16 1.95
N LEU A 35 -18.65 8.38 1.44
CA LEU A 35 -19.71 9.13 0.77
C LEU A 35 -20.15 8.42 -0.51
N PHE A 36 -19.20 7.95 -1.32
CA PHE A 36 -19.47 7.19 -2.53
C PHE A 36 -20.27 5.92 -2.24
N LEU A 37 -19.87 5.13 -1.24
CA LEU A 37 -20.57 3.90 -0.86
C LEU A 37 -21.98 4.21 -0.33
N ALA A 38 -22.15 5.26 0.46
CA ALA A 38 -23.47 5.68 0.94
C ALA A 38 -24.39 6.07 -0.23
N TYR A 39 -23.86 6.78 -1.22
CA TYR A 39 -24.59 7.15 -2.43
C TYR A 39 -24.93 5.92 -3.28
N ALA A 40 -23.97 5.01 -3.49
CA ALA A 40 -24.19 3.77 -4.24
C ALA A 40 -25.28 2.91 -3.58
N ALA A 41 -25.25 2.77 -2.25
CA ALA A 41 -26.29 2.06 -1.50
C ALA A 41 -27.66 2.74 -1.63
N HIS A 42 -27.72 4.08 -1.62
CA HIS A 42 -28.96 4.82 -1.82
C HIS A 42 -29.53 4.68 -3.24
N LYS A 43 -28.69 4.36 -4.23
CA LYS A 43 -29.08 4.20 -5.64
C LYS A 43 -29.17 2.73 -6.08
N ASP A 44 -29.04 1.79 -5.16
CA ASP A 44 -28.97 0.34 -5.42
C ASP A 44 -27.90 -0.03 -6.47
N PHE A 45 -26.79 0.71 -6.49
CA PHE A 45 -25.68 0.43 -7.39
C PHE A 45 -24.83 -0.72 -6.87
N THR A 46 -24.54 -1.67 -7.76
CA THR A 46 -23.53 -2.70 -7.49
C THR A 46 -22.14 -2.08 -7.63
N VAL A 47 -21.37 -2.06 -6.54
CA VAL A 47 -19.98 -1.59 -6.53
C VAL A 47 -19.04 -2.77 -6.66
N PHE A 48 -18.21 -2.78 -7.69
CA PHE A 48 -17.11 -3.73 -7.85
C PHE A 48 -15.82 -3.07 -7.38
N GLN A 49 -15.09 -3.72 -6.47
CA GLN A 49 -13.73 -3.31 -6.11
C GLN A 49 -12.75 -4.18 -6.88
N MET A 50 -11.80 -3.54 -7.55
CA MET A 50 -10.68 -4.23 -8.17
C MET A 50 -9.51 -4.16 -7.19
N ASP A 51 -9.08 -5.32 -6.67
CA ASP A 51 -7.90 -5.36 -5.82
C ASP A 51 -6.64 -5.19 -6.68
N VAL A 52 -6.17 -3.95 -6.76
CA VAL A 52 -4.97 -3.55 -7.51
C VAL A 52 -3.71 -4.28 -7.03
N LYS A 53 -3.67 -4.80 -5.80
CA LYS A 53 -2.51 -5.59 -5.34
C LYS A 53 -2.51 -6.98 -5.98
N THR A 54 -3.68 -7.55 -6.22
CA THR A 54 -3.82 -8.84 -6.90
C THR A 54 -3.85 -8.73 -8.42
N SER A 55 -4.11 -7.55 -8.99
CA SER A 55 -4.04 -7.39 -10.45
C SER A 55 -2.64 -7.69 -10.99
N PHE A 56 -1.58 -7.36 -10.23
CA PHE A 56 -0.21 -7.78 -10.57
C PHE A 56 -0.06 -9.31 -10.63
N LEU A 57 -0.79 -10.05 -9.81
CA LEU A 57 -0.72 -11.51 -9.72
C LEU A 57 -1.64 -12.23 -10.71
N ASN A 58 -2.63 -11.53 -11.29
CA ASN A 58 -3.65 -12.14 -12.17
C ASN A 58 -3.38 -11.90 -13.67
N GLU A 59 -2.40 -11.08 -14.03
CA GLU A 59 -1.94 -10.90 -15.42
C GLU A 59 -0.83 -11.90 -15.76
N ILE A 60 -0.62 -12.23 -17.03
CA ILE A 60 0.48 -13.12 -17.45
C ILE A 60 1.82 -12.43 -17.17
N LEU A 61 2.81 -13.15 -16.61
CA LEU A 61 4.18 -12.65 -16.55
C LEU A 61 4.82 -12.74 -17.93
N GLU A 62 5.11 -11.59 -18.54
CA GLU A 62 5.93 -11.55 -19.77
C GLU A 62 7.43 -11.77 -19.46
N GLU A 63 7.84 -11.56 -18.21
CA GLU A 63 9.23 -11.70 -17.74
C GLU A 63 9.31 -12.62 -16.51
N GLU A 64 10.41 -13.37 -16.37
CA GLU A 64 10.69 -14.14 -15.16
C GLU A 64 10.98 -13.21 -13.98
N VAL A 65 10.07 -13.17 -13.01
CA VAL A 65 10.22 -12.38 -11.79
C VAL A 65 10.73 -13.26 -10.66
N TYR A 66 11.77 -12.81 -9.98
CA TYR A 66 12.29 -13.44 -8.77
C TYR A 66 11.99 -12.59 -7.55
N VAL A 67 11.57 -13.22 -6.45
CA VAL A 67 11.27 -12.57 -5.18
C VAL A 67 12.24 -13.01 -4.10
N GLY A 68 12.70 -12.02 -3.32
CA GLY A 68 13.53 -12.27 -2.14
C GLY A 68 12.76 -13.03 -1.06
N GLN A 69 13.50 -13.72 -0.19
CA GLN A 69 12.89 -14.49 0.90
C GLN A 69 12.21 -13.54 1.90
N PRO A 70 10.94 -13.79 2.26
CA PRO A 70 10.26 -12.94 3.22
C PRO A 70 10.92 -13.04 4.60
N LEU A 71 10.89 -11.93 5.32
CA LEU A 71 11.43 -11.87 6.68
C LEU A 71 10.75 -12.93 7.56
N GLY A 72 11.53 -13.81 8.18
CA GLY A 72 11.03 -14.95 8.98
C GLY A 72 10.92 -16.28 8.22
N PHE A 73 11.06 -16.28 6.89
CA PHE A 73 11.14 -17.48 6.05
C PHE A 73 12.53 -17.66 5.41
N VAL A 74 13.51 -16.89 5.87
CA VAL A 74 14.87 -16.95 5.34
C VAL A 74 15.49 -18.31 5.66
N SER A 75 15.89 -19.04 4.62
CA SER A 75 16.57 -20.32 4.74
C SER A 75 17.95 -20.12 5.37
N LYS A 76 18.22 -20.86 6.45
CA LYS A 76 19.55 -20.86 7.09
C LYS A 76 20.65 -21.44 6.19
N GLN A 77 20.28 -22.31 5.25
CA GLN A 77 21.23 -22.98 4.35
C GLN A 77 21.49 -22.15 3.10
N TYR A 78 20.50 -21.38 2.65
CA TYR A 78 20.56 -20.57 1.43
C TYR A 78 19.98 -19.17 1.71
N PRO A 79 20.67 -18.34 2.51
CA PRO A 79 20.14 -17.04 2.94
C PRO A 79 19.94 -16.06 1.78
N ASP A 80 20.74 -16.19 0.71
CA ASP A 80 20.74 -15.28 -0.44
C ASP A 80 19.92 -15.80 -1.64
N HIS A 81 19.25 -16.95 -1.51
CA HIS A 81 18.43 -17.48 -2.60
C HIS A 81 17.16 -16.66 -2.81
N VAL A 82 16.78 -16.50 -4.07
CA VAL A 82 15.50 -15.92 -4.48
C VAL A 82 14.58 -17.01 -5.02
N TYR A 83 13.27 -16.81 -4.94
CA TYR A 83 12.28 -17.74 -5.48
C TYR A 83 11.71 -17.18 -6.78
N ALA A 84 11.57 -18.02 -7.81
CA ALA A 84 10.84 -17.64 -9.02
C ALA A 84 9.36 -17.50 -8.67
N LEU A 85 8.75 -16.39 -9.09
CA LEU A 85 7.33 -16.12 -8.90
C LEU A 85 6.55 -16.89 -9.97
N ASP A 86 5.85 -17.95 -9.55
CA ASP A 86 4.88 -18.65 -10.40
C ASP A 86 3.47 -18.15 -10.08
N LYS A 87 2.71 -17.75 -11.11
CA LYS A 87 1.34 -17.21 -10.96
C LYS A 87 0.31 -18.34 -11.02
N ALA A 88 -0.86 -18.11 -10.40
CA ALA A 88 -1.94 -19.09 -10.29
C ALA A 88 -2.83 -19.16 -11.54
#